data_AF-A0A017RUK8-F1
#
_entry.id   AF-A0A017RUK8-F1
#
_cell.length_a   1.000
_cell.length_b   1.000
_cell.length_c   1.000
_cell.angle_alpha   90.00
_cell.angle_beta   90.00
_cell.angle_gamma   90.00
#
_symmetry.space_group_name_H-M   'P 1'
#
loop_
_entity.id
_entity.type
_entity.pdbx_description
1 polymer ?
#
loop_
_entity_poly.entity_id
_entity_poly.type
_entity_poly.pdbx_seq_one_letter_code
_entity_poly.pdbx_strand_id
1 'polypeptide(L)'
;MNKLFYCKDCLRVVREDGVCTHCNGQNLKELVVGAPVNILGSKLKGKVLKIKDGVARILITDETKNKYIKEFDADKLKKVI
;
A
#
# COMPACT_ATOMS: atom_id res chain seq x y z
N MET A 1 13.10 -5.08 -10.09
CA MET A 1 11.88 -4.24 -10.23
C MET A 1 11.14 -4.27 -8.91
N ASN A 2 11.18 -3.20 -8.11
CA ASN A 2 10.76 -3.18 -6.69
C ASN A 2 9.67 -2.15 -6.41
N LYS A 3 8.87 -1.80 -7.42
CA LYS A 3 7.85 -0.76 -7.31
C LYS A 3 6.50 -1.42 -7.06
N LEU A 4 5.63 -0.70 -6.35
CA LEU A 4 4.23 -1.05 -6.21
C LEU A 4 3.41 0.07 -6.81
N PHE A 5 2.21 -0.27 -7.27
CA PHE A 5 1.28 0.69 -7.86
C PHE A 5 -0.02 0.64 -7.08
N TYR A 6 -0.79 1.72 -7.08
CA TYR A 6 -2.13 1.74 -6.54
C TYR A 6 -3.10 2.21 -7.63
N CYS A 7 -4.27 1.60 -7.65
CA CYS A 7 -5.34 2.04 -8.53
C CYS A 7 -5.95 3.34 -8.01
N LYS A 8 -6.15 4.34 -8.86
CA LYS A 8 -6.83 5.58 -8.45
C LYS A 8 -8.33 5.40 -8.24
N ASP A 9 -8.93 4.40 -8.88
CA ASP A 9 -10.37 4.13 -8.80
C ASP A 9 -10.73 3.38 -7.52
N CYS A 10 -10.06 2.24 -7.25
CA CYS A 10 -10.37 1.39 -6.09
C CYS A 10 -9.39 1.52 -4.91
N LEU A 11 -8.30 2.27 -5.10
CA LEU A 11 -7.22 2.50 -4.12
C LEU A 11 -6.44 1.26 -3.71
N ARG A 12 -6.71 0.07 -4.25
CA ARG A 12 -5.94 -1.14 -3.94
C ARG A 12 -4.54 -1.06 -4.53
N VAL A 13 -3.57 -1.60 -3.80
CA VAL A 13 -2.19 -1.69 -4.22
C VAL A 13 -1.97 -2.99 -4.99
N VAL A 14 -1.25 -2.91 -6.10
CA VAL A 14 -0.94 -4.01 -7.03
C VAL A 14 0.55 -4.00 -7.34
N ARG A 15 1.10 -5.15 -7.76
CA ARG A 15 2.51 -5.30 -8.10
C ARG A 15 2.82 -4.91 -9.55
N GLU A 16 1.86 -5.07 -10.45
CA GLU A 16 2.03 -4.85 -11.88
C GLU A 16 1.52 -3.46 -12.29
N ASP A 17 2.24 -2.82 -13.22
CA ASP A 17 1.74 -1.69 -13.99
C ASP A 17 0.97 -2.19 -15.22
N GLY A 18 -0.16 -1.56 -15.52
CA GLY A 18 -1.08 -1.99 -16.57
C GLY A 18 -2.54 -1.93 -16.12
N VAL A 19 -3.05 -3.00 -15.51
CA VAL A 19 -4.47 -3.13 -15.16
C VAL A 19 -4.64 -3.52 -13.70
N CYS A 20 -5.55 -2.83 -13.01
CA CYS A 20 -5.95 -3.24 -11.67
C CYS A 20 -6.77 -4.53 -11.74
N THR A 21 -6.24 -5.63 -11.21
CA THR A 21 -6.89 -6.94 -11.13
C THR A 21 -8.21 -6.95 -10.33
N HIS A 22 -8.53 -5.87 -9.62
CA HIS A 22 -9.71 -5.80 -8.77
C HIS A 22 -10.88 -5.00 -9.34
N CYS A 23 -10.61 -4.03 -10.21
CA CYS A 23 -11.66 -3.18 -10.79
C CYS A 23 -11.53 -3.04 -12.31
N ASN A 24 -10.57 -3.73 -12.92
CA ASN A 24 -10.19 -3.60 -14.33
C ASN A 24 -9.85 -2.17 -14.78
N GLY A 25 -9.61 -1.27 -13.83
CA GLY A 25 -9.18 0.09 -14.11
C GLY A 25 -7.74 0.13 -14.61
N GLN A 26 -7.47 1.03 -15.56
CA GLN A 26 -6.14 1.24 -16.14
C GLN A 26 -5.39 2.40 -15.47
N ASN A 27 -6.03 3.12 -14.54
CA ASN A 27 -5.47 4.29 -13.88
C ASN A 27 -4.64 3.88 -12.65
N LEU A 28 -3.50 3.24 -12.89
CA LEU A 28 -2.54 2.87 -11.87
C LEU A 28 -1.52 4.00 -11.66
N LYS A 29 -1.14 4.25 -10.41
CA LYS A 29 -0.11 5.22 -10.05
C LYS A 29 0.90 4.61 -9.10
N GLU A 30 2.16 4.98 -9.24
CA GLU A 30 3.23 4.46 -8.39
C GLU A 30 2.96 4.79 -6.91
N LEU A 31 3.10 3.79 -6.05
CA LEU A 31 3.05 3.94 -4.60
C LEU A 31 4.43 4.46 -4.13
N VAL A 32 4.45 5.71 -3.71
CA VAL A 32 5.68 6.37 -3.24
C VAL A 32 5.92 6.15 -1.76
N VAL A 33 7.19 6.23 -1.35
CA VAL A 33 7.57 6.29 0.07
C VAL A 33 6.93 7.51 0.72
N GLY A 34 6.46 7.35 1.95
CA GLY A 34 5.72 8.36 2.72
C GLY A 34 4.21 8.34 2.46
N ALA A 35 3.73 7.63 1.44
CA ALA A 35 2.31 7.53 1.14
C ALA A 35 1.52 6.91 2.31
N PRO A 36 0.40 7.52 2.75
CA PRO A 36 -0.49 6.91 3.73
C PRO A 36 -1.27 5.75 3.09
N VAL A 37 -1.32 4.62 3.82
CA VAL A 37 -1.99 3.38 3.43
C VAL A 37 -2.73 2.77 4.62
N ASN A 38 -3.82 2.07 4.34
CA ASN A 38 -4.54 1.21 5.26
C ASN A 38 -4.20 -0.24 4.97
N ILE A 39 -4.25 -1.08 6.00
CA ILE A 39 -4.07 -2.52 5.88
C ILE A 39 -5.46 -3.16 5.70
N LEU A 40 -5.67 -3.85 4.58
CA LEU A 40 -6.90 -4.60 4.33
C LEU A 40 -7.06 -5.74 5.34
N GLY A 41 -8.26 -5.89 5.88
CA GLY A 41 -8.54 -6.86 6.96
C GLY A 41 -8.10 -6.41 8.36
N SER A 42 -7.65 -5.16 8.51
CA SER A 42 -7.32 -4.59 9.82
C SER A 42 -7.78 -3.14 9.94
N LYS A 43 -7.91 -2.65 11.19
CA LYS A 43 -8.16 -1.22 11.46
C LYS A 43 -6.88 -0.37 11.43
N LEU A 44 -5.74 -1.01 11.18
CA LEU A 44 -4.43 -0.38 11.18
C LEU A 44 -4.24 0.52 9.96
N LYS A 45 -3.65 1.69 10.22
CA LYS A 45 -3.24 2.66 9.22
C LYS A 45 -1.77 2.98 9.42
N GLY A 46 -1.07 3.28 8.34
CA GLY A 46 0.34 3.61 8.41
C GLY A 46 0.84 4.36 7.20
N LYS A 47 2.15 4.56 7.17
CA LYS A 47 2.84 5.19 6.04
C LYS A 47 3.85 4.23 5.45
N VAL A 48 3.97 4.23 4.12
CA VAL A 48 4.99 3.45 3.41
C VAL A 48 6.36 3.99 3.81
N LEU A 49 7.21 3.16 4.40
CA LEU A 49 8.58 3.49 4.78
C LEU A 49 9.56 3.07 3.68
N LYS A 50 9.36 1.89 3.10
CA LYS A 50 10.23 1.32 2.07
C LYS A 50 9.47 0.29 1.25
N ILE A 51 9.81 0.15 -0.02
CA ILE A 51 9.30 -0.91 -0.89
C ILE A 51 10.49 -1.73 -1.36
N LYS A 52 10.42 -3.05 -1.21
CA LYS A 52 11.48 -3.97 -1.62
C LYS A 52 10.86 -5.31 -1.98
N ASP A 53 11.29 -5.94 -3.07
CA ASP A 53 10.89 -7.31 -3.44
C ASP A 53 9.35 -7.52 -3.49
N GLY A 54 8.59 -6.50 -3.93
CA GLY A 54 7.12 -6.58 -4.02
C GLY A 54 6.38 -6.50 -2.67
N VAL A 55 7.09 -6.22 -1.58
CA VAL A 55 6.53 -5.95 -0.25
C VAL A 55 6.78 -4.51 0.19
N ALA A 56 5.82 -3.92 0.89
CA ALA A 56 5.97 -2.60 1.49
C ALA A 56 6.15 -2.71 3.01
N ARG A 57 7.21 -2.08 3.52
CA ARG A 57 7.38 -1.80 4.94
C ARG A 57 6.50 -0.62 5.30
N ILE A 58 5.54 -0.85 6.19
CA ILE A 58 4.62 0.16 6.67
C ILE A 58 4.99 0.52 8.10
N LEU A 59 5.18 1.81 8.34
CA LEU A 59 5.25 2.39 9.67
C LEU A 59 3.83 2.59 10.18
N ILE A 60 3.43 1.78 11.16
CA ILE A 60 2.13 1.85 11.82
C ILE A 60 2.32 2.59 13.14
N THR A 61 1.37 3.46 13.44
CA THR A 61 1.26 4.12 14.75
C THR A 61 -0.02 3.64 15.41
N ASP A 62 0.13 3.02 16.57
CA ASP A 62 -0.98 2.50 17.36
C ASP A 62 -1.72 3.62 18.11
N GLU A 63 -2.87 3.32 18.70
CA GLU A 63 -3.65 4.26 19.53
C GLU A 63 -2.84 4.75 20.74
N THR A 64 -1.94 3.91 21.23
CA THR A 64 -0.98 4.21 22.31
C THR A 64 0.22 5.06 21.86
N LYS A 65 0.22 5.58 20.62
CA LYS A 65 1.33 6.31 19.96
C LYS A 65 2.62 5.51 19.78
N ASN A 66 2.58 4.20 20.03
CA ASN A 66 3.70 3.31 19.75
C ASN A 66 3.88 3.17 18.24
N LYS A 67 5.13 3.27 17.78
CA LYS A 67 5.50 3.11 16.37
C LYS A 67 6.15 1.75 16.14
N TYR A 68 5.62 1.00 15.19
CA TYR A 68 6.23 -0.26 14.77
C TYR A 68 6.21 -0.39 13.25
N ILE A 69 7.14 -1.19 12.76
CA ILE A 69 7.31 -1.46 11.33
C ILE A 69 6.81 -2.88 11.07
N LYS A 70 5.92 -3.02 10.09
CA LYS A 70 5.49 -4.33 9.59
C LYS A 70 5.59 -4.37 8.07
N GLU A 71 5.92 -5.55 7.55
CA GLU A 71 5.95 -5.83 6.12
C GLU A 71 4.59 -6.37 5.68
N PHE A 72 4.09 -5.82 4.57
CA PHE A 72 2.84 -6.25 3.97
C PHE A 72 3.01 -6.41 2.46
N ASP A 73 2.39 -7.44 1.92
CA ASP A 73 2.18 -7.61 0.49
C ASP A 73 1.26 -6.53 -0.09
N ALA A 74 1.45 -6.25 -1.38
CA ALA A 74 0.61 -5.32 -2.14
C ALA A 74 -0.90 -5.58 -1.94
N ASP A 75 -1.32 -6.84 -2.01
CA ASP A 75 -2.73 -7.25 -1.90
C ASP A 75 -3.36 -6.93 -0.54
N LYS A 76 -2.54 -6.73 0.49
CA LYS A 76 -2.97 -6.36 1.84
C LYS A 76 -3.00 -4.86 2.07
N LEU A 77 -2.69 -4.05 1.06
CA LEU A 77 -2.57 -2.61 1.19
C LEU A 77 -3.62 -1.87 0.35
N LYS A 78 -4.15 -0.79 0.94
CA LYS A 78 -5.05 0.14 0.27
C LYS A 78 -4.58 1.57 0.50
N LYS A 79 -4.39 2.34 -0.57
CA LYS A 79 -4.05 3.77 -0.50
C LYS A 79 -5.17 4.54 0.20
N VAL A 80 -4.79 5.52 1.02
CA VAL A 80 -5.70 6.52 1.60
C VAL A 80 -5.61 7.81 0.79
N ILE A 81 -6.74 8.44 0.47
CA ILE A 81 -6.78 9.73 -0.25
C ILE A 81 -6.37 10.85 0.71
#